data_AF-A0A2E8L5T7-F1
#
_entry.id   AF-A0A2E8L5T7-F1
#
_cell.length_a   1.000
_cell.length_b   1.000
_cell.length_c   1.000
_cell.angle_alpha   90.00
_cell.angle_beta   90.00
_cell.angle_gamma   90.00
#
_symmetry.space_group_name_H-M   'P 1'
#
loop_
_entity.id
_entity.type
_entity.pdbx_description
1 polymer ?
#
loop_
_entity_poly.entity_id
_entity_poly.type
_entity_poly.pdbx_seq_one_letter_code
_entity_poly.pdbx_strand_id
1 'polypeptide(L)'
;MSVSRSRRCFLKDSAAVAKGSFLALSLPVILSACQRSQRALEQGADFRVFDAAEAADLIAIAARIIPTDETPGATEAGVIYFLDNIFAEPRRASQLALLREGLVALRGQSPLGGRYFHELTDAQQDQLLHDNAQTSFFATMRYLTIAGTFSLPRYGGNRDKVGYQLIGYEDRGAWSAPYGFYDADYAERGE
;
A
#
# COMPACT_ATOMS: atom_id res chain seq x y z
N MET A 1 18.25 -14.24 -29.55
CA MET A 1 19.15 -13.15 -29.13
C MET A 1 18.72 -12.70 -27.73
N SER A 2 19.54 -12.95 -26.70
CA SER A 2 19.24 -12.52 -25.32
C SER A 2 19.62 -11.06 -25.16
N VAL A 3 18.63 -10.19 -24.89
CA VAL A 3 18.87 -8.76 -24.64
C VAL A 3 19.37 -8.61 -23.20
N SER A 4 20.67 -8.37 -23.03
CA SER A 4 21.23 -8.02 -21.72
C SER A 4 20.69 -6.66 -21.27
N ARG A 5 19.73 -6.66 -20.32
CA ARG A 5 19.26 -5.42 -19.68
C ARG A 5 20.27 -5.00 -18.61
N SER A 6 20.72 -3.75 -18.64
CA SER A 6 21.59 -3.23 -17.59
C SER A 6 20.85 -3.16 -16.24
N ARG A 7 21.60 -3.29 -15.13
CA ARG A 7 21.05 -3.12 -13.76
C ARG A 7 20.31 -1.78 -13.58
N ARG A 8 20.77 -0.73 -14.27
CA ARG A 8 20.11 0.59 -14.30
C ARG A 8 18.77 0.56 -15.04
N CYS A 9 18.68 -0.19 -16.15
CA CYS A 9 17.40 -0.44 -16.83
C CYS A 9 16.45 -1.23 -15.93
N PHE A 10 16.94 -2.29 -15.29
CA PHE A 10 16.17 -3.07 -14.33
C PHE A 10 15.67 -2.24 -13.13
N LEU A 11 16.48 -1.31 -12.60
CA LEU A 11 16.06 -0.39 -11.52
C LEU A 11 15.03 0.65 -11.99
N LYS A 12 15.09 1.09 -13.25
CA LYS A 12 14.06 1.94 -13.83
C LYS A 12 12.77 1.16 -14.11
N ASP A 13 12.89 -0.10 -14.50
CA ASP A 13 11.76 -1.00 -14.78
C ASP A 13 11.09 -1.51 -13.49
N SER A 14 11.81 -1.62 -12.37
CA SER A 14 11.23 -1.95 -11.06
C SER A 14 10.39 -0.82 -10.46
N ALA A 15 10.39 0.37 -11.08
CA ALA A 15 9.37 1.39 -10.86
C ALA A 15 8.00 1.02 -11.49
N ALA A 16 7.86 -0.15 -12.14
CA ALA A 16 6.63 -0.59 -12.79
C ALA A 16 5.40 -0.63 -11.86
N VAL A 17 5.57 -0.81 -10.54
CA VAL A 17 4.44 -0.77 -9.59
C VAL A 17 3.83 0.63 -9.49
N ALA A 18 4.62 1.69 -9.71
CA ALA A 18 4.16 3.08 -9.71
C ALA A 18 3.74 3.59 -11.11
N LYS A 19 3.70 2.73 -12.14
CA LYS A 19 3.37 3.15 -13.51
C LYS A 19 1.95 3.74 -13.55
N GLY A 20 1.83 4.98 -14.02
CA GLY A 20 0.57 5.72 -14.07
C GLY A 20 0.17 6.41 -12.76
N SER A 21 0.85 6.12 -11.64
CA SER A 21 0.67 6.85 -10.39
C SER A 21 1.23 8.26 -10.50
N PHE A 22 0.53 9.24 -9.92
CA PHE A 22 1.06 10.60 -9.78
C PHE A 22 1.98 10.75 -8.55
N LEU A 23 2.14 9.68 -7.76
CA LEU A 23 3.03 9.62 -6.61
C LEU A 23 4.00 8.44 -6.73
N ALA A 24 5.30 8.73 -6.64
CA ALA A 24 6.36 7.72 -6.54
C ALA A 24 7.05 7.83 -5.17
N LEU A 25 7.12 6.72 -4.41
CA LEU A 25 7.82 6.70 -3.13
C LEU A 25 9.31 6.40 -3.36
N SER A 26 10.18 7.30 -2.90
CA SER A 26 11.63 7.05 -2.85
C SER A 26 12.05 6.49 -1.48
N LEU A 27 13.20 5.81 -1.41
CA LEU A 27 13.73 5.27 -0.13
C LEU A 27 13.87 6.32 1.00
N PRO A 28 14.36 7.55 0.76
CA PRO A 28 14.42 8.58 1.81
C PRO A 28 13.03 9.05 2.28
N VAL A 29 12.07 9.09 1.36
CA VAL A 29 10.65 9.39 1.61
C VAL A 29 10.04 8.34 2.54
N ILE A 30 10.32 7.08 2.24
CA ILE A 30 9.90 5.94 3.04
C ILE A 30 10.46 6.12 4.47
N LEU A 31 11.77 6.37 4.61
CA LEU A 31 12.42 6.54 5.93
C LEU A 31 11.88 7.70 6.78
N SER A 32 11.49 8.84 6.20
CA SER A 32 10.88 9.94 6.98
C SER A 32 9.49 9.60 7.53
N ALA A 33 8.75 8.71 6.87
CA ALA A 33 7.49 8.18 7.39
C ALA A 33 7.72 7.19 8.57
N CYS A 34 8.89 6.51 8.63
CA CYS A 34 9.23 5.58 9.73
C CYS A 34 9.15 6.21 11.11
N GLN A 35 9.78 7.37 11.28
CA GLN A 35 9.99 7.96 12.61
C GLN A 35 8.69 8.48 13.22
N ARG A 36 7.62 8.56 12.43
CA ARG A 36 6.37 9.25 12.78
C ARG A 36 5.19 8.31 12.97
N SER A 37 5.16 7.16 12.30
CA SER A 37 4.00 6.24 12.36
C SER A 37 3.88 5.49 13.72
N GLN A 38 4.98 5.21 14.40
CA GLN A 38 4.98 4.44 15.66
C GLN A 38 4.10 5.10 16.73
N ARG A 39 4.06 6.44 16.79
CA ARG A 39 3.25 7.16 17.79
C ARG A 39 1.74 7.17 17.50
N ALA A 40 1.33 7.10 16.23
CA ALA A 40 -0.08 7.16 15.84
C ALA A 40 -0.77 5.80 15.98
N LEU A 41 -0.05 4.71 15.67
CA LEU A 41 -0.54 3.34 15.79
C LEU A 41 -0.81 2.91 17.24
N GLU A 42 -0.01 3.41 18.20
CA GLU A 42 -0.14 3.06 19.62
C GLU A 42 -1.36 3.70 20.32
N GLN A 43 -1.99 4.71 19.71
CA GLN A 43 -2.98 5.54 20.40
C GLN A 43 -4.39 5.49 19.81
N GLY A 44 -4.63 4.73 18.73
CA GLY A 44 -5.92 4.79 18.02
C GLY A 44 -6.26 6.21 17.57
N ALA A 45 -5.23 7.01 17.24
CA ALA A 45 -5.36 8.44 17.02
C ALA A 45 -6.20 8.75 15.78
N ASP A 46 -6.94 9.87 15.85
CA ASP A 46 -7.67 10.44 14.73
C ASP A 46 -6.73 10.62 13.51
N PHE A 47 -7.31 10.50 12.31
CA PHE A 47 -6.58 10.77 11.06
C PHE A 47 -6.08 12.21 11.03
N ARG A 48 -4.86 12.41 10.51
CA ARG A 48 -4.21 13.73 10.50
C ARG A 48 -4.61 14.55 9.27
N VAL A 49 -4.93 13.87 8.18
CA VAL A 49 -5.16 14.46 6.86
C VAL A 49 -6.58 14.25 6.39
N PHE A 50 -7.07 13.02 6.52
CA PHE A 50 -8.37 12.62 6.01
C PHE A 50 -9.45 12.81 7.05
N ASP A 51 -10.61 13.32 6.63
CA ASP A 51 -11.80 13.25 7.47
C ASP A 51 -12.39 11.82 7.48
N ALA A 52 -13.41 11.60 8.31
CA ALA A 52 -14.02 10.28 8.46
C ALA A 52 -14.63 9.73 7.15
N ALA A 53 -15.20 10.58 6.30
CA ALA A 53 -15.85 10.15 5.06
C ALA A 53 -14.82 9.90 3.94
N GLU A 54 -13.78 10.74 3.86
CA GLU A 54 -12.62 10.50 3.00
C GLU A 54 -11.94 9.18 3.39
N ALA A 55 -11.70 8.96 4.68
CA ALA A 55 -11.06 7.75 5.16
C ALA A 55 -11.91 6.50 4.88
N ALA A 56 -13.22 6.55 5.11
CA ALA A 56 -14.13 5.43 4.83
C ALA A 56 -14.11 5.02 3.35
N ASP A 57 -14.12 5.99 2.43
CA ASP A 57 -14.00 5.70 0.99
C ASP A 57 -12.63 5.11 0.63
N LEU A 58 -11.54 5.68 1.14
CA LEU A 58 -10.20 5.19 0.87
C LEU A 58 -9.99 3.77 1.43
N ILE A 59 -10.58 3.46 2.60
CA ILE A 59 -10.62 2.11 3.17
C ILE A 59 -11.38 1.16 2.24
N ALA A 60 -12.59 1.52 1.80
CA ALA A 60 -13.39 0.70 0.90
C ALA A 60 -12.66 0.43 -0.43
N ILE A 61 -12.06 1.46 -1.03
CA ILE A 61 -11.25 1.32 -2.26
C ILE A 61 -10.07 0.35 -2.02
N ALA A 62 -9.33 0.51 -0.92
CA ALA A 62 -8.20 -0.37 -0.60
C ALA A 62 -8.66 -1.83 -0.38
N ALA A 63 -9.80 -2.03 0.28
CA ALA A 63 -10.42 -3.33 0.52
C ALA A 63 -10.89 -4.02 -0.78
N ARG A 64 -11.17 -3.28 -1.86
CA ARG A 64 -11.42 -3.89 -3.18
C ARG A 64 -10.13 -4.28 -3.92
N ILE A 65 -8.98 -3.70 -3.55
CA ILE A 65 -7.68 -3.97 -4.20
C ILE A 65 -6.95 -5.16 -3.56
N ILE A 66 -6.97 -5.25 -2.23
CA ILE A 66 -6.52 -6.42 -1.46
C ILE A 66 -7.64 -6.76 -0.47
N PRO A 67 -8.59 -7.63 -0.88
CA PRO A 67 -9.76 -7.96 -0.07
C PRO A 67 -9.42 -8.83 1.12
N THR A 68 -10.27 -8.76 2.14
CA THR A 68 -10.34 -9.73 3.21
C THR A 68 -11.13 -10.94 2.71
N ASP A 69 -10.53 -12.13 2.78
CA ASP A 69 -11.15 -13.39 2.43
C ASP A 69 -10.97 -14.42 3.56
N GLU A 70 -10.41 -15.60 3.27
CA GLU A 70 -9.91 -16.52 4.30
C GLU A 70 -8.72 -15.92 5.08
N THR A 71 -8.11 -14.87 4.54
CA THR A 71 -6.96 -14.16 5.11
C THR A 71 -7.23 -12.65 5.28
N PRO A 72 -6.52 -11.98 6.21
CA PRO A 72 -6.64 -10.53 6.39
C PRO A 72 -6.19 -9.73 5.15
N GLY A 73 -6.90 -8.65 4.83
CA GLY A 73 -6.66 -7.81 3.67
C GLY A 73 -6.08 -6.42 3.98
N ALA A 74 -6.29 -5.46 3.07
CA ALA A 74 -5.80 -4.09 3.21
C ALA A 74 -6.34 -3.37 4.46
N THR A 75 -7.58 -3.68 4.86
CA THR A 75 -8.23 -3.09 6.04
C THR A 75 -7.48 -3.49 7.31
N GLU A 76 -7.27 -4.80 7.52
CA GLU A 76 -6.55 -5.33 8.68
C GLU A 76 -5.07 -4.93 8.67
N ALA A 77 -4.45 -4.86 7.49
CA ALA A 77 -3.10 -4.36 7.33
C ALA A 77 -2.95 -2.87 7.67
N GLY A 78 -4.05 -2.12 7.88
CA GLY A 78 -4.02 -0.73 8.30
C GLY A 78 -3.57 0.22 7.18
N VAL A 79 -3.84 -0.11 5.91
CA VAL A 79 -3.40 0.67 4.75
C VAL A 79 -3.80 2.15 4.84
N ILE A 80 -4.97 2.48 5.40
CA ILE A 80 -5.40 3.87 5.56
C ILE A 80 -4.44 4.73 6.40
N TYR A 81 -3.84 4.15 7.44
CA TYR A 81 -2.87 4.86 8.28
C TYR A 81 -1.55 5.07 7.56
N PHE A 82 -1.15 4.14 6.69
CA PHE A 82 -0.03 4.35 5.77
C PHE A 82 -0.31 5.52 4.81
N LEU A 83 -1.49 5.57 4.19
CA LEU A 83 -1.89 6.69 3.32
C LEU A 83 -1.86 8.02 4.09
N ASP A 84 -2.48 8.08 5.27
CA ASP A 84 -2.54 9.31 6.09
C ASP A 84 -1.13 9.83 6.43
N ASN A 85 -0.22 8.92 6.82
CA ASN A 85 1.18 9.27 7.08
C ASN A 85 1.93 9.76 5.83
N ILE A 86 1.67 9.15 4.67
CA ILE A 86 2.25 9.60 3.40
C ILE A 86 1.73 10.99 3.06
N PHE A 87 0.43 11.25 3.12
CA PHE A 87 -0.10 12.55 2.72
C PHE A 87 0.04 13.66 3.77
N ALA A 88 0.43 13.33 5.00
CA ALA A 88 0.71 14.31 6.06
C ALA A 88 1.97 15.16 5.80
N GLU A 89 2.80 14.80 4.81
CA GLU A 89 3.98 15.57 4.47
C GLU A 89 3.62 16.84 3.68
N PRO A 90 3.98 18.07 4.13
CA PRO A 90 3.59 19.31 3.46
C PRO A 90 4.00 19.41 1.98
N ARG A 91 5.16 18.83 1.63
CA ARG A 91 5.64 18.76 0.23
C ARG A 91 4.74 17.94 -0.70
N ARG A 92 3.78 17.19 -0.15
CA ARG A 92 2.81 16.37 -0.91
C ARG A 92 1.45 17.02 -1.06
N ALA A 93 1.31 18.31 -0.74
CA ALA A 93 0.04 19.01 -0.85
C ALA A 93 -0.58 18.93 -2.26
N SER A 94 0.22 18.98 -3.33
CA SER A 94 -0.27 18.82 -4.70
C SER A 94 -0.75 17.40 -5.00
N GLN A 95 -0.04 16.37 -4.53
CA GLN A 95 -0.49 14.98 -4.68
C GLN A 95 -1.74 14.68 -3.84
N LEU A 96 -1.86 15.29 -2.65
CA LEU A 96 -3.08 15.20 -1.84
C LEU A 96 -4.28 15.83 -2.57
N ALA A 97 -4.08 16.97 -3.23
CA ALA A 97 -5.13 17.59 -4.05
C ALA A 97 -5.57 16.66 -5.19
N LEU A 98 -4.62 16.05 -5.92
CA LEU A 98 -4.93 15.08 -6.98
C LEU A 98 -5.68 13.83 -6.46
N LEU A 99 -5.33 13.35 -5.26
CA LEU A 99 -6.05 12.25 -4.63
C LEU A 99 -7.50 12.63 -4.35
N ARG A 100 -7.74 13.82 -3.79
CA ARG A 100 -9.08 14.33 -3.48
C ARG A 100 -9.90 14.60 -4.74
N GLU A 101 -9.29 15.17 -5.77
CA GLU A 101 -9.92 15.37 -7.08
C GLU A 101 -10.36 14.02 -7.69
N GLY A 102 -9.50 13.01 -7.64
CA GLY A 102 -9.84 11.67 -8.09
C GLY A 102 -10.98 11.03 -7.29
N LEU A 103 -11.01 11.22 -5.97
CA LEU A 103 -12.09 10.73 -5.12
C LEU A 103 -13.43 11.42 -5.44
N VAL A 104 -13.41 12.75 -5.64
CA VAL A 104 -14.60 13.50 -6.07
C VAL A 104 -15.08 13.05 -7.44
N ALA A 105 -14.16 12.86 -8.40
CA ALA A 105 -14.48 12.37 -9.74
C ALA A 105 -15.08 10.96 -9.72
N LEU A 106 -14.59 10.08 -8.83
CA LEU A 106 -15.14 8.74 -8.62
C LEU A 106 -16.57 8.82 -8.05
N ARG A 107 -16.77 9.61 -6.98
CA ARG A 107 -18.11 9.84 -6.39
C ARG A 107 -19.10 10.41 -7.41
N GLY A 108 -18.66 11.29 -8.30
CA GLY A 108 -19.50 11.86 -9.36
C GLY A 108 -19.99 10.86 -10.42
N GLN A 109 -19.36 9.68 -10.50
CA GLN A 109 -19.75 8.58 -11.39
C GLN A 109 -20.59 7.52 -10.67
N SER A 110 -20.82 7.69 -9.36
CA SER A 110 -21.64 6.79 -8.55
C SER A 110 -23.08 6.73 -9.08
N PRO A 111 -23.70 5.54 -9.21
CA PRO A 111 -25.10 5.43 -9.62
C PRO A 111 -26.02 6.14 -8.63
N LEU A 112 -27.20 6.58 -9.12
CA LEU A 112 -28.23 7.30 -8.36
C LEU A 112 -28.57 6.56 -7.05
N GLY A 113 -27.93 6.96 -5.94
CA GLY A 113 -28.15 6.35 -4.62
C GLY A 113 -26.97 6.43 -3.65
N GLY A 114 -25.71 6.48 -4.11
CA GLY A 114 -24.54 6.55 -3.22
C GLY A 114 -23.90 7.93 -3.20
N ARG A 115 -23.91 8.61 -2.05
CA ARG A 115 -23.21 9.90 -1.87
C ARG A 115 -21.71 9.67 -1.66
N TYR A 116 -21.37 8.55 -1.03
CA TYR A 116 -20.01 8.10 -0.78
C TYR A 116 -19.74 6.76 -1.45
N PHE A 117 -18.48 6.49 -1.77
CA PHE A 117 -18.08 5.23 -2.41
C PHE A 117 -18.32 4.03 -1.46
N HIS A 118 -18.02 4.20 -0.17
CA HIS A 118 -18.18 3.17 0.85
C HIS A 118 -19.64 2.78 1.13
N GLU A 119 -20.62 3.56 0.65
CA GLU A 119 -22.05 3.25 0.76
C GLU A 119 -22.55 2.34 -0.37
N LEU A 120 -21.77 2.19 -1.44
CA LEU A 120 -22.10 1.34 -2.57
C LEU A 120 -21.95 -0.13 -2.19
N THR A 121 -22.78 -0.97 -2.83
CA THR A 121 -22.58 -2.43 -2.75
C THR A 121 -21.24 -2.82 -3.35
N ASP A 122 -20.65 -3.93 -2.90
CA ASP A 122 -19.36 -4.43 -3.42
C ASP A 122 -19.34 -4.53 -4.95
N ALA A 123 -20.42 -5.01 -5.57
CA ALA A 123 -20.53 -5.10 -7.01
C ALA A 123 -20.49 -3.72 -7.71
N GLN A 124 -21.11 -2.71 -7.11
CA GLN A 124 -21.05 -1.34 -7.62
C GLN A 124 -19.66 -0.72 -7.41
N GLN A 125 -19.03 -0.98 -6.26
CA GLN A 125 -17.66 -0.55 -6.00
C GLN A 125 -16.69 -1.14 -7.03
N ASP A 126 -16.79 -2.45 -7.27
CA ASP A 126 -15.97 -3.16 -8.25
C ASP A 126 -16.15 -2.62 -9.66
N GLN A 127 -17.40 -2.44 -10.08
CA GLN A 127 -17.70 -1.90 -11.40
C GLN A 127 -17.10 -0.50 -11.58
N LEU A 128 -17.27 0.37 -10.58
CA LEU A 128 -16.77 1.74 -10.66
C LEU A 128 -15.23 1.80 -10.68
N LEU A 129 -14.57 0.94 -9.91
CA LEU A 129 -13.10 0.81 -9.94
C LEU A 129 -12.62 0.21 -11.26
N HIS A 130 -13.36 -0.75 -11.83
CA HIS A 130 -13.07 -1.32 -13.14
C HIS A 130 -13.12 -0.25 -14.24
N ASP A 131 -14.19 0.54 -14.26
CA ASP A 131 -14.38 1.62 -15.24
C ASP A 131 -13.30 2.71 -15.11
N ASN A 132 -12.75 2.89 -13.90
CA ASN A 132 -11.69 3.85 -13.61
C ASN A 132 -10.28 3.23 -13.58
N ALA A 133 -10.10 1.98 -14.02
CA ALA A 133 -8.84 1.24 -13.87
C ALA A 133 -7.64 1.88 -14.60
N GLN A 134 -7.90 2.68 -15.64
CA GLN A 134 -6.87 3.38 -16.41
C GLN A 134 -6.55 4.79 -15.88
N THR A 135 -7.23 5.24 -14.83
CA THR A 135 -7.00 6.57 -14.26
C THR A 135 -5.75 6.60 -13.40
N SER A 136 -5.08 7.75 -13.35
CA SER A 136 -3.94 7.95 -12.45
C SER A 136 -4.34 7.86 -10.97
N PHE A 137 -5.60 8.18 -10.64
CA PHE A 137 -6.16 8.00 -9.31
C PHE A 137 -6.17 6.52 -8.90
N PHE A 138 -6.78 5.65 -9.72
CA PHE A 138 -6.80 4.21 -9.45
C PHE A 138 -5.39 3.62 -9.41
N ALA A 139 -4.53 4.01 -10.37
CA ALA A 139 -3.13 3.57 -10.38
C ALA A 139 -2.39 3.95 -9.08
N THR A 140 -2.63 5.15 -8.56
CA THR A 140 -2.05 5.63 -7.29
C THR A 140 -2.62 4.85 -6.10
N MET A 141 -3.94 4.64 -6.03
CA MET A 141 -4.56 3.86 -4.96
C MET A 141 -4.07 2.41 -4.95
N ARG A 142 -3.94 1.77 -6.10
CA ARG A 142 -3.39 0.43 -6.24
C ARG A 142 -1.94 0.37 -5.77
N TYR A 143 -1.11 1.32 -6.24
CA TYR A 143 0.29 1.39 -5.82
C TYR A 143 0.43 1.56 -4.30
N LEU A 144 -0.30 2.51 -3.70
CA LEU A 144 -0.22 2.79 -2.27
C LEU A 144 -0.82 1.68 -1.40
N THR A 145 -1.84 0.97 -1.89
CA THR A 145 -2.41 -0.18 -1.17
C THR A 145 -1.42 -1.33 -1.11
N ILE A 146 -0.77 -1.65 -2.23
CA ILE A 146 0.29 -2.68 -2.28
C ILE A 146 1.46 -2.25 -1.40
N ALA A 147 1.93 -1.00 -1.53
CA ALA A 147 3.02 -0.48 -0.70
C ALA A 147 2.67 -0.51 0.79
N GLY A 148 1.48 -0.06 1.16
CA GLY A 148 1.01 -0.05 2.54
C GLY A 148 0.85 -1.46 3.13
N THR A 149 0.50 -2.45 2.32
CA THR A 149 0.32 -3.84 2.79
C THR A 149 1.65 -4.56 2.96
N PHE A 150 2.61 -4.38 2.05
CA PHE A 150 3.83 -5.20 2.01
C PHE A 150 5.11 -4.49 2.45
N SER A 151 5.06 -3.19 2.78
CA SER A 151 6.22 -2.47 3.34
C SER A 151 6.38 -2.75 4.85
N LEU A 152 7.45 -2.24 5.46
CA LEU A 152 7.69 -2.44 6.89
C LEU A 152 6.54 -1.84 7.75
N PRO A 153 6.10 -2.54 8.82
CA PRO A 153 5.00 -2.07 9.66
C PRO A 153 5.20 -0.66 10.24
N ARG A 154 6.46 -0.28 10.47
CA ARG A 154 6.86 1.06 10.94
C ARG A 154 6.51 2.21 9.99
N TYR A 155 5.93 1.97 8.81
CA TYR A 155 5.40 3.03 7.95
C TYR A 155 3.91 3.34 8.20
N GLY A 156 3.24 2.60 9.07
CA GLY A 156 1.83 2.80 9.40
C GLY A 156 0.88 1.79 8.77
N GLY A 157 1.34 1.04 7.76
CA GLY A 157 0.62 -0.10 7.17
C GLY A 157 1.23 -1.42 7.62
N ASN A 158 0.93 -2.51 6.92
CA ASN A 158 1.37 -3.87 7.24
C ASN A 158 1.27 -4.20 8.75
N ARG A 159 0.18 -3.75 9.38
CA ARG A 159 -0.08 -3.98 10.81
C ARG A 159 -0.04 -5.48 11.09
N ASP A 160 0.53 -5.84 12.24
CA ASP A 160 0.72 -7.24 12.66
C ASP A 160 1.44 -8.12 11.63
N LYS A 161 2.16 -7.48 10.70
CA LYS A 161 2.86 -8.12 9.59
C LYS A 161 1.94 -8.93 8.68
N VAL A 162 0.67 -8.52 8.53
CA VAL A 162 -0.33 -9.17 7.64
C VAL A 162 0.24 -9.46 6.25
N GLY A 163 0.84 -8.46 5.59
CA GLY A 163 1.41 -8.63 4.27
C GLY A 163 2.57 -9.62 4.24
N TYR A 164 3.33 -9.76 5.32
CA TYR A 164 4.39 -10.77 5.40
C TYR A 164 3.83 -12.17 5.51
N GLN A 165 2.77 -12.35 6.32
CA GLN A 165 2.07 -13.63 6.44
C GLN A 165 1.47 -14.05 5.08
N LEU A 166 0.84 -13.11 4.36
CA LEU A 166 0.25 -13.37 3.03
C LEU A 166 1.24 -13.87 1.99
N ILE A 167 2.50 -13.42 2.02
CA ILE A 167 3.54 -13.83 1.06
C ILE A 167 4.46 -14.93 1.62
N GLY A 168 4.18 -15.44 2.82
CA GLY A 168 5.03 -16.42 3.51
C GLY A 168 6.42 -15.88 3.88
N TYR A 169 6.55 -14.56 4.06
CA TYR A 169 7.80 -13.95 4.50
C TYR A 169 7.96 -14.10 6.01
N GLU A 170 9.03 -14.78 6.42
CA GLU A 170 9.40 -14.91 7.81
C GLU A 170 10.36 -13.79 8.23
N ASP A 171 9.88 -12.89 9.08
CA ASP A 171 10.66 -11.79 9.63
C ASP A 171 11.58 -12.28 10.77
N ARG A 172 12.61 -13.05 10.41
CA ARG A 172 13.57 -13.65 11.36
C ARG A 172 14.59 -12.63 11.93
N GLY A 173 14.60 -11.39 11.44
CA GLY A 173 15.43 -10.27 11.94
C GLY A 173 16.94 -10.41 11.67
N ALA A 174 17.52 -11.56 12.00
CA ALA A 174 18.86 -11.97 11.67
C ALA A 174 18.82 -13.40 11.13
N TRP A 175 19.42 -13.60 9.97
CA TRP A 175 19.71 -14.95 9.51
C TRP A 175 20.99 -15.40 10.22
N SER A 176 20.94 -16.53 10.91
CA SER A 176 22.14 -17.24 11.36
C SER A 176 22.40 -18.38 10.40
N ALA A 177 23.67 -18.79 10.30
CA ALA A 177 23.99 -20.02 9.60
C ALA A 177 23.16 -21.18 10.19
N PRO A 178 22.67 -22.11 9.35
CA PRO A 178 22.81 -22.14 7.90
C PRO A 178 21.77 -21.26 7.16
N TYR A 179 22.23 -20.49 6.18
CA TYR A 179 21.47 -19.61 5.28
C TYR A 179 20.70 -20.37 4.18
N GLY A 180 20.83 -21.70 4.10
CA GLY A 180 20.05 -22.56 3.22
C GLY A 180 20.58 -23.99 3.14
N PHE A 181 20.20 -24.70 2.09
CA PHE A 181 20.63 -26.08 1.84
C PHE A 181 22.17 -26.20 1.73
N TYR A 182 22.85 -25.18 1.18
CA TYR A 182 24.29 -25.24 0.89
C TYR A 182 25.20 -25.22 2.12
N ASP A 183 24.73 -24.65 3.23
CA ASP A 183 25.50 -24.55 4.47
C ASP A 183 24.92 -25.37 5.63
N ALA A 184 23.75 -26.02 5.44
CA ALA A 184 23.20 -26.98 6.39
C ALA A 184 24.16 -28.18 6.60
N ASP A 185 24.76 -28.69 5.52
CA ASP A 185 25.69 -29.81 5.58
C ASP A 185 27.02 -29.45 6.28
N TYR A 186 27.40 -28.16 6.36
CA TYR A 186 28.61 -27.75 7.07
C TYR A 186 28.39 -27.79 8.59
N ALA A 187 27.21 -27.36 9.05
CA ALA A 187 26.83 -27.46 10.46
C ALA A 187 26.70 -28.92 10.92
N GLU A 188 26.16 -29.82 10.07
CA GLU A 188 26.11 -31.26 10.38
C GLU A 188 27.49 -31.93 10.38
N ARG A 189 28.43 -31.47 9.55
CA ARG A 189 29.81 -31.99 9.48
C ARG A 189 30.78 -31.38 10.51
N GLY A 190 30.38 -30.31 11.20
CA GLY A 190 31.19 -29.65 12.24
C GLY A 190 32.40 -28.88 11.69
N GLU A 191 32.30 -28.38 10.45
CA GLU A 191 33.35 -27.64 9.72
C GLU A 191 33.11 -26.13 9.71
#